data_AF-A0A1G4RC54-F1
#
_entry.id   AF-A0A1G4RC54-F1
#
_cell.length_a   1.000
_cell.length_b   1.000
_cell.length_c   1.000
_cell.angle_alpha   90.00
_cell.angle_beta   90.00
_cell.angle_gamma   90.00
#
_symmetry.space_group_name_H-M   'P 1'
#
loop_
_entity.id
_entity.type
_entity.pdbx_description
1 polymer ?
#
loop_
_entity_poly.entity_id
_entity_poly.type
_entity_poly.pdbx_seq_one_letter_code
_entity_poly.pdbx_strand_id
1 'polypeptide(L)'
;MATKLEYIWLDGYKPTQSLRSKTKIVKEFSGKVEDLDNWSFDGSSTEQAPGGSSDCILKPVFVVPDPQRKSAYLVMCEVLSADGKPHESNGRATIADDDNDFWFGFEQEYFLWDPATNKPLGFPAGGYPGPQGPYYCSVGANNAFGREIVEEHLDVCLEAGLNVEGINAEVAAGQWEFQIFAKGAKEAGDQIWVARYLLERIGEKYGVAVNWHCKPLGQLDWNGSGMHANFSNTTLRTANSKEIFTAICESFRPAVAECIAVYGADNDQRLTGKHETASIHDFSYGVSDRGASIRIPLYAVDHNWSGYLEDRRPNSAADPYKVAAVIIKTVKSAKL
;
A
#
# COMPACT_ATOMS: atom_id res chain seq x y z
N MET A 1 15.60 25.27 17.77
CA MET A 1 15.00 25.80 16.52
C MET A 1 13.60 25.23 16.42
N ALA A 2 12.59 26.00 16.01
CA ALA A 2 11.23 25.48 15.88
C ALA A 2 11.19 24.30 14.88
N THR A 3 10.47 23.24 15.23
CA THR A 3 10.30 22.02 14.44
C THR A 3 8.90 21.97 13.84
N LYS A 4 8.80 21.54 12.57
CA LYS A 4 7.55 21.31 11.86
C LYS A 4 7.15 19.84 11.98
N LEU A 5 5.92 19.57 12.40
CA LEU A 5 5.36 18.22 12.47
C LEU A 5 4.20 18.14 11.48
N GLU A 6 4.38 17.41 10.39
CA GLU A 6 3.33 17.18 9.40
C GLU A 6 2.50 15.98 9.83
N TYR A 7 1.33 16.23 10.43
CA TYR A 7 0.40 15.18 10.84
C TYR A 7 -0.36 14.70 9.61
N ILE A 8 -0.23 13.42 9.28
CA ILE A 8 -0.81 12.75 8.12
C ILE A 8 -1.87 11.75 8.61
N TRP A 9 -3.02 11.69 7.95
CA TRP A 9 -4.09 10.74 8.26
C TRP A 9 -4.91 10.37 7.02
N LEU A 10 -5.76 9.34 7.18
CA LEU A 10 -6.71 8.91 6.15
C LEU A 10 -8.08 9.50 6.42
N ASP A 11 -8.72 10.02 5.37
CA ASP A 11 -10.09 10.51 5.43
C ASP A 11 -11.14 9.38 5.44
N GLY A 12 -12.42 9.75 5.45
CA GLY A 12 -13.57 8.85 5.50
C GLY A 12 -14.25 8.62 4.15
N TYR A 13 -13.67 9.09 3.04
CA TYR A 13 -14.29 8.93 1.73
C TYR A 13 -14.40 7.44 1.35
N LYS A 14 -15.50 7.11 0.67
CA LYS A 14 -15.83 5.76 0.19
C LYS A 14 -15.99 5.80 -1.34
N PRO A 15 -15.59 4.73 -2.07
CA PRO A 15 -15.12 3.45 -1.54
C PRO A 15 -13.61 3.42 -1.18
N THR A 16 -12.85 4.45 -1.55
CA THR A 16 -11.40 4.54 -1.33
C THR A 16 -11.06 5.79 -0.51
N GLN A 17 -10.25 5.60 0.53
CA GLN A 17 -9.79 6.70 1.39
C GLN A 17 -8.63 7.45 0.74
N SER A 18 -8.51 8.75 1.04
CA SER A 18 -7.40 9.59 0.60
C SER A 18 -6.58 10.10 1.78
N LEU A 19 -5.32 10.45 1.50
CA LEU A 19 -4.42 11.06 2.47
C LEU A 19 -4.76 12.54 2.68
N ARG A 20 -4.63 12.99 3.92
CA ARG A 20 -4.76 14.38 4.35
C ARG A 20 -3.59 14.72 5.25
N SER A 21 -3.19 16.00 5.29
CA SER A 21 -2.15 16.44 6.22
C SER A 21 -2.32 17.88 6.68
N LYS A 22 -1.63 18.22 7.78
CA LYS A 22 -1.40 19.60 8.23
C LYS A 22 -0.20 19.72 9.16
N THR A 23 0.39 20.92 9.22
CA THR A 23 1.60 21.16 10.01
C THR A 23 1.32 21.74 11.42
N LYS A 24 1.83 21.09 12.48
CA LYS A 24 2.01 21.67 13.82
C LYS A 24 3.41 22.27 13.95
N ILE A 25 3.54 23.41 14.62
CA ILE A 25 4.86 23.97 14.99
C ILE A 25 5.11 23.71 16.47
N VAL A 26 6.25 23.11 16.79
CA VAL A 26 6.71 22.89 18.17
C VAL A 26 8.09 23.51 18.39
N LYS A 27 8.45 23.78 19.65
CA LYS A 27 9.75 24.42 19.96
C LYS A 27 10.93 23.48 19.74
N GLU A 28 10.78 22.25 20.26
CA GLU A 28 11.76 21.17 20.17
C GLU A 28 10.98 19.86 20.08
N PHE A 29 11.55 18.87 19.40
CA PHE A 29 11.00 17.53 19.27
C PHE A 29 12.14 16.53 19.21
N SER A 30 12.03 15.43 19.96
CA SER A 30 13.09 14.45 20.12
C SER A 30 13.22 13.48 18.93
N GLY A 31 12.22 13.43 18.05
CA GLY A 31 12.11 12.40 17.00
C GLY A 31 11.35 11.15 17.44
N LYS A 32 10.80 11.11 18.66
CA LYS A 32 10.11 9.94 19.22
C LYS A 32 8.60 10.11 19.22
N VAL A 33 7.87 9.04 18.89
CA VAL A 33 6.40 9.08 18.78
C VAL A 33 5.74 9.37 20.13
N GLU A 34 6.33 8.93 21.24
CA GLU A 34 5.79 9.08 22.60
C GLU A 34 5.76 10.55 23.07
N ASP A 35 6.57 11.41 22.44
CA ASP A 35 6.65 12.84 22.76
C ASP A 35 5.63 13.68 21.95
N LEU A 36 4.83 13.04 21.08
CA LEU A 36 3.85 13.71 20.24
C LEU A 36 2.48 13.78 20.93
N ASP A 37 1.93 14.99 21.06
CA ASP A 37 0.55 15.14 21.50
C ASP A 37 -0.43 14.66 20.42
N ASN A 38 -1.58 14.16 20.88
CA ASN A 38 -2.77 14.11 20.04
C ASN A 38 -3.11 15.51 19.51
N TRP A 39 -3.73 15.53 18.33
CA TRP A 39 -4.30 16.73 17.76
C TRP A 39 -5.74 16.49 17.33
N SER A 40 -6.45 17.50 16.86
CA SER A 40 -7.82 17.37 16.37
C SER A 40 -7.93 17.94 14.98
N PHE A 41 -8.96 17.58 14.23
CA PHE A 41 -9.30 18.16 12.94
C PHE A 41 -10.82 18.16 12.73
N ASP A 42 -11.28 18.95 11.77
CA ASP A 42 -12.68 19.00 11.37
C ASP A 42 -13.02 17.80 10.47
N GLY A 43 -13.63 16.78 11.06
CA GLY A 43 -14.07 15.56 10.38
C GLY A 43 -15.23 15.78 9.40
N SER A 44 -15.94 16.90 9.47
CA SER A 44 -17.01 17.19 8.50
C SER A 44 -16.48 17.52 7.11
N SER A 45 -15.24 18.00 7.03
CA SER A 45 -14.55 18.28 5.77
C SER A 45 -13.90 17.04 5.14
N THR A 46 -14.01 15.87 5.80
CA THR A 46 -13.31 14.64 5.41
C THR A 46 -14.19 13.40 5.46
N GLU A 47 -15.53 13.54 5.49
CA GLU A 47 -16.50 12.44 5.58
C GLU A 47 -16.33 11.56 6.85
N GLN A 48 -15.93 12.17 7.97
CA GLN A 48 -15.66 11.46 9.23
C GLN A 48 -16.54 11.93 10.40
N ALA A 49 -17.24 13.05 10.27
CA ALA A 49 -18.17 13.50 11.31
C ALA A 49 -19.24 14.44 10.76
N PRO A 50 -20.44 14.52 11.37
CA PRO A 50 -21.45 15.50 10.98
C PRO A 50 -21.05 16.93 11.42
N GLY A 51 -21.48 17.95 10.67
CA GLY A 51 -21.10 19.35 10.93
C GLY A 51 -21.50 19.91 12.31
N GLY A 52 -22.50 19.32 12.99
CA GLY A 52 -22.91 19.74 14.34
C GLY A 52 -22.06 19.17 15.49
N SER A 53 -21.16 18.22 15.20
CA SER A 53 -20.26 17.58 16.16
C SER A 53 -19.07 16.98 15.40
N SER A 54 -18.24 17.86 14.82
CA SER A 54 -17.31 17.46 13.76
C SER A 54 -15.88 17.12 14.21
N ASP A 55 -15.54 17.28 15.49
CA ASP A 55 -14.17 17.02 15.95
C ASP A 55 -13.81 15.53 15.86
N CYS A 56 -12.72 15.24 15.15
CA CYS A 56 -12.02 13.98 15.17
C CYS A 56 -10.62 14.17 15.77
N ILE A 57 -10.04 13.11 16.34
CA ILE A 57 -8.73 13.15 17.00
C ILE A 57 -7.69 12.43 16.14
N LEU A 58 -6.53 13.05 15.97
CA LEU A 58 -5.32 12.47 15.41
C LEU A 58 -4.47 11.93 16.55
N LYS A 59 -4.26 10.61 16.57
CA LYS A 59 -3.34 9.94 17.49
C LYS A 59 -2.07 9.56 16.73
N PRO A 60 -0.90 10.15 17.05
CA PRO A 60 0.37 9.77 16.44
C PRO A 60 0.69 8.30 16.65
N VAL A 61 1.17 7.61 15.61
CA VAL A 61 1.52 6.18 15.67
C VAL A 61 2.85 5.83 15.02
N PHE A 62 3.35 6.67 14.11
CA PHE A 62 4.64 6.50 13.46
C PHE A 62 5.21 7.86 13.08
N VAL A 63 6.53 8.02 13.20
CA VAL A 63 7.21 9.30 12.94
C VAL A 63 8.56 9.07 12.27
N VAL A 64 8.84 9.88 11.25
CA VAL A 64 10.10 9.90 10.52
C VAL A 64 10.53 11.34 10.21
N PRO A 65 11.83 11.61 10.01
CA PRO A 65 12.27 12.89 9.45
C PRO A 65 11.58 13.19 8.12
N ASP A 66 11.28 14.47 7.86
CA ASP A 66 10.83 14.94 6.55
C ASP A 66 12.04 15.52 5.79
N PRO A 67 12.64 14.78 4.84
CA PRO A 67 13.84 15.23 4.12
C PRO A 67 13.55 16.41 3.17
N GLN A 68 12.29 16.62 2.80
CA GLN A 68 11.90 17.68 1.88
C GLN A 68 11.73 19.04 2.57
N ARG A 69 11.81 19.11 3.92
CA ARG A 69 11.64 20.36 4.70
C ARG A 69 12.70 20.51 5.77
N LYS A 70 13.21 21.72 5.92
CA LYS A 70 14.14 22.09 7.00
C LYS A 70 13.53 21.86 8.39
N SER A 71 14.17 21.08 9.26
CA SER A 71 13.74 20.85 10.65
C SER A 71 12.30 20.37 10.74
N ALA A 72 12.00 19.25 10.10
CA ALA A 72 10.66 18.73 9.96
C ALA A 72 10.57 17.21 10.13
N TYR A 73 9.38 16.74 10.51
CA TYR A 73 9.03 15.33 10.64
C TYR A 73 7.67 15.07 10.01
N LEU A 74 7.50 13.87 9.45
CA LEU A 74 6.21 13.33 9.05
C LEU A 74 5.67 12.47 10.18
N VAL A 75 4.41 12.66 10.54
CA VAL A 75 3.74 11.99 11.66
C VAL A 75 2.49 11.28 11.13
N MET A 76 2.58 9.97 10.91
CA MET A 76 1.41 9.18 10.56
C MET A 76 0.53 8.99 11.80
N CYS A 77 -0.79 9.21 11.63
CA CYS A 77 -1.77 9.20 12.70
C CYS A 77 -2.89 8.20 12.46
N GLU A 78 -3.35 7.59 13.54
CA GLU A 78 -4.69 7.00 13.62
C GLU A 78 -5.75 8.08 13.79
N VAL A 79 -6.95 7.80 13.29
CA VAL A 79 -8.13 8.63 13.54
C VAL A 79 -8.97 8.01 14.64
N LEU A 80 -9.29 8.80 15.66
CA LEU A 80 -10.24 8.47 16.70
C LEU A 80 -11.46 9.39 16.61
N SER A 81 -12.61 8.88 17.00
CA SER A 81 -13.83 9.66 17.23
C SER A 81 -13.64 10.62 18.42
N ALA A 82 -14.53 11.60 18.58
CA ALA A 82 -14.51 12.55 19.68
C ALA A 82 -14.53 11.89 21.09
N ASP A 83 -15.06 10.66 21.20
CA ASP A 83 -15.08 9.87 22.44
C ASP A 83 -13.78 9.09 22.72
N GLY A 84 -12.77 9.25 21.87
CA GLY A 84 -11.46 8.59 21.98
C GLY A 84 -11.41 7.15 21.47
N LYS A 85 -12.50 6.61 20.92
CA LYS A 85 -12.48 5.27 20.29
C LYS A 85 -11.95 5.34 18.86
N PRO A 86 -11.35 4.25 18.32
CA PRO A 86 -11.00 4.17 16.91
C PRO A 86 -12.20 4.53 16.03
N HIS A 87 -11.99 5.46 15.09
CA HIS A 87 -13.01 5.84 14.13
C HIS A 87 -13.29 4.69 13.14
N GLU A 88 -14.48 4.63 12.51
CA GLU A 88 -14.80 3.56 11.56
C GLU A 88 -13.85 3.48 10.35
N SER A 89 -13.23 4.61 10.01
CA SER A 89 -12.24 4.72 8.94
C SER A 89 -10.83 4.25 9.35
N ASN A 90 -10.60 3.91 10.62
CA ASN A 90 -9.31 3.52 11.16
C ASN A 90 -9.02 2.03 10.88
N GLY A 91 -8.45 1.74 9.70
CA GLY A 91 -8.00 0.40 9.33
C GLY A 91 -6.90 -0.15 10.25
N ARG A 92 -6.00 0.71 10.75
CA ARG A 92 -4.88 0.31 11.61
C ARG A 92 -5.34 -0.37 12.90
N ALA A 93 -6.42 0.12 13.49
CA ALA A 93 -7.03 -0.46 14.70
C ALA A 93 -7.64 -1.85 14.49
N THR A 94 -7.83 -2.29 13.23
CA THR A 94 -8.34 -3.64 12.93
C THR A 94 -7.27 -4.73 13.01
N ILE A 95 -5.99 -4.35 13.10
CA ILE A 95 -4.87 -5.27 13.28
C ILE A 95 -4.81 -5.70 14.74
N ALA A 96 -5.18 -6.95 15.01
CA ALA A 96 -5.14 -7.58 16.33
C ALA A 96 -3.77 -8.22 16.68
N ASP A 97 -2.73 -7.94 15.90
CA ASP A 97 -1.37 -8.44 16.09
C ASP A 97 -0.53 -7.39 16.80
N ASP A 98 -0.02 -7.75 17.98
CA ASP A 98 0.78 -6.87 18.85
C ASP A 98 2.17 -7.48 19.17
N ASP A 99 2.47 -8.68 18.69
CA ASP A 99 3.74 -9.39 18.91
C ASP A 99 4.76 -9.19 17.78
N ASN A 100 4.36 -8.55 16.66
CA ASN A 100 5.15 -8.34 15.45
C ASN A 100 5.71 -9.63 14.83
N ASP A 101 5.08 -10.78 15.07
CA ASP A 101 5.50 -12.05 14.45
C ASP A 101 5.24 -12.05 12.95
N PHE A 102 4.15 -11.39 12.52
CA PHE A 102 3.84 -11.23 11.12
C PHE A 102 4.70 -10.17 10.46
N TRP A 103 5.43 -10.57 9.42
CA TRP A 103 6.19 -9.69 8.55
C TRP A 103 5.47 -9.52 7.23
N PHE A 104 5.50 -8.30 6.69
CA PHE A 104 4.82 -7.95 5.46
C PHE A 104 5.78 -7.23 4.51
N GLY A 105 5.74 -7.62 3.23
CA GLY A 105 6.34 -6.91 2.11
C GLY A 105 5.25 -6.53 1.12
N PHE A 106 4.97 -5.24 0.94
CA PHE A 106 3.97 -4.77 -0.01
C PHE A 106 4.64 -4.25 -1.29
N GLU A 107 4.18 -4.74 -2.43
CA GLU A 107 4.58 -4.34 -3.78
C GLU A 107 3.57 -3.32 -4.31
N GLN A 108 3.81 -2.03 -4.11
CA GLN A 108 2.87 -0.97 -4.46
C GLN A 108 3.01 -0.56 -5.93
N GLU A 109 2.07 -0.98 -6.78
CA GLU A 109 2.00 -0.49 -8.16
C GLU A 109 1.16 0.79 -8.27
N TYR A 110 1.48 1.64 -9.23
CA TYR A 110 0.76 2.87 -9.53
C TYR A 110 1.03 3.36 -10.96
N PHE A 111 0.18 4.25 -11.46
CA PHE A 111 0.45 5.00 -12.68
C PHE A 111 0.81 6.45 -12.36
N LEU A 112 1.84 6.96 -13.03
CA LEU A 112 2.06 8.40 -13.14
C LEU A 112 1.10 8.96 -14.18
N TRP A 113 0.33 9.97 -13.79
CA TRP A 113 -0.81 10.46 -14.56
C TRP A 113 -0.67 11.95 -14.88
N ASP A 114 -0.83 12.29 -16.16
CA ASP A 114 -0.88 13.67 -16.62
C ASP A 114 -2.31 14.22 -16.45
N PRO A 115 -2.54 15.19 -15.54
CA PRO A 115 -3.86 15.77 -15.32
C PRO A 115 -4.37 16.57 -16.53
N ALA A 116 -3.49 17.10 -17.38
CA ALA A 116 -3.88 17.92 -18.52
C ALA A 116 -4.48 17.08 -19.65
N THR A 117 -3.93 15.89 -19.89
CA THR A 117 -4.45 14.93 -20.89
C THR A 117 -5.39 13.88 -20.30
N ASN A 118 -5.43 13.77 -18.97
CA ASN A 118 -6.11 12.72 -18.23
C ASN A 118 -5.71 11.32 -18.73
N LYS A 119 -4.39 11.07 -18.79
CA LYS A 119 -3.79 9.82 -19.27
C LYS A 119 -2.50 9.49 -18.51
N PRO A 120 -2.01 8.24 -18.57
CA PRO A 120 -0.69 7.91 -18.05
C PRO A 120 0.42 8.69 -18.78
N LEU A 121 1.52 8.97 -18.07
CA LEU A 121 2.74 9.43 -18.71
C LEU A 121 3.21 8.42 -19.76
N GLY A 122 3.62 8.92 -20.92
CA GLY A 122 3.99 8.10 -22.09
C GLY A 122 2.83 7.81 -23.04
N PHE A 123 1.58 8.12 -22.69
CA PHE A 123 0.46 8.04 -23.61
C PHE A 123 0.35 9.33 -24.44
N PRO A 124 0.20 9.26 -25.78
CA PRO A 124 -0.02 10.45 -26.59
C PRO A 124 -1.45 10.99 -26.37
N ALA A 125 -1.61 12.32 -26.37
CA ALA A 125 -2.90 12.99 -26.15
C ALA A 125 -4.03 12.43 -27.02
N GLY A 126 -3.76 12.15 -28.30
CA GLY A 126 -4.73 11.62 -29.27
C GLY A 126 -4.78 10.10 -29.44
N GLY A 127 -4.07 9.31 -28.63
CA GLY A 127 -4.00 7.86 -28.86
C GLY A 127 -3.41 7.05 -27.72
N TYR A 128 -2.72 5.97 -28.10
CA TYR A 128 -2.04 5.02 -27.24
C TYR A 128 -0.58 4.88 -27.70
N PRO A 129 0.34 4.54 -26.80
CA PRO A 129 1.68 4.14 -27.21
C PRO A 129 1.64 2.77 -27.91
N GLY A 130 2.81 2.24 -28.29
CA GLY A 130 2.92 0.87 -28.79
C GLY A 130 2.38 -0.17 -27.79
N PRO A 131 2.16 -1.44 -28.20
CA PRO A 131 1.66 -2.46 -27.28
C PRO A 131 2.64 -2.74 -26.13
N GLN A 132 2.12 -3.30 -25.03
CA GLN A 132 2.91 -3.74 -23.88
C GLN A 132 4.02 -4.72 -24.27
N GLY A 133 5.11 -4.73 -23.50
CA GLY A 133 6.30 -5.54 -23.78
C GLY A 133 7.60 -4.78 -23.55
N PRO A 134 7.82 -3.62 -24.21
CA PRO A 134 9.09 -2.89 -24.08
C PRO A 134 9.20 -2.03 -22.82
N TYR A 135 8.15 -1.94 -21.98
CA TYR A 135 8.08 -1.02 -20.84
C TYR A 135 8.61 -1.61 -19.51
N TYR A 136 8.33 -2.89 -19.24
CA TYR A 136 8.74 -3.58 -18.02
C TYR A 136 10.27 -3.55 -17.86
N CYS A 137 10.75 -3.06 -16.71
CA CYS A 137 12.18 -2.92 -16.39
C CYS A 137 13.02 -2.21 -17.49
N SER A 138 12.38 -1.31 -18.24
CA SER A 138 13.00 -0.69 -19.42
C SER A 138 13.99 0.42 -19.09
N VAL A 139 14.79 0.79 -20.09
CA VAL A 139 15.65 1.98 -20.08
C VAL A 139 15.48 2.74 -21.40
N GLY A 140 15.65 4.06 -21.36
CA GLY A 140 15.58 4.94 -22.53
C GLY A 140 14.25 5.69 -22.67
N ALA A 141 14.32 6.88 -23.27
CA ALA A 141 13.22 7.85 -23.33
C ALA A 141 11.98 7.38 -24.11
N ASN A 142 12.10 6.33 -24.92
CA ASN A 142 10.95 5.75 -25.64
C ASN A 142 10.08 4.83 -24.77
N ASN A 143 10.60 4.38 -23.62
CA ASN A 143 9.98 3.31 -22.83
C ASN A 143 9.79 3.68 -21.35
N ALA A 144 10.77 4.36 -20.73
CA ALA A 144 10.74 4.70 -19.31
C ALA A 144 10.28 6.15 -19.11
N PHE A 145 9.04 6.33 -18.67
CA PHE A 145 8.40 7.65 -18.52
C PHE A 145 8.29 8.05 -17.05
N GLY A 146 8.83 9.22 -16.68
CA GLY A 146 8.75 9.77 -15.33
C GLY A 146 9.73 9.17 -14.33
N ARG A 147 10.85 8.56 -14.79
CA ARG A 147 11.86 7.95 -13.91
C ARG A 147 12.40 8.93 -12.88
N GLU A 148 12.56 10.20 -13.24
CA GLU A 148 13.03 11.26 -12.34
C GLU A 148 12.13 11.45 -11.11
N ILE A 149 10.82 11.22 -11.24
CA ILE A 149 9.87 11.25 -10.12
C ILE A 149 10.11 10.04 -9.20
N VAL A 150 10.32 8.87 -9.81
CA VAL A 150 10.51 7.59 -9.10
C VAL A 150 11.84 7.55 -8.35
N GLU A 151 12.93 8.03 -8.97
CA GLU A 151 14.23 8.11 -8.31
C GLU A 151 14.22 9.14 -7.17
N GLU A 152 13.58 10.31 -7.36
CA GLU A 152 13.43 11.29 -6.26
C GLU A 152 12.59 10.71 -5.11
N HIS A 153 11.54 9.95 -5.42
CA HIS A 153 10.72 9.27 -4.41
C HIS A 153 11.53 8.23 -3.63
N LEU A 154 12.30 7.39 -4.33
CA LEU A 154 13.18 6.41 -3.70
C LEU A 154 14.17 7.08 -2.74
N ASP A 155 14.90 8.11 -3.21
CA ASP A 155 15.87 8.84 -2.40
C ASP A 155 15.23 9.46 -1.15
N VAL A 156 14.06 10.08 -1.31
CA VAL A 156 13.31 10.71 -0.22
C VAL A 156 12.79 9.67 0.79
N CYS A 157 12.32 8.50 0.34
CA CYS A 157 11.92 7.43 1.23
C CYS A 157 13.11 6.87 2.02
N LEU A 158 14.26 6.67 1.38
CA LEU A 158 15.48 6.20 2.04
C LEU A 158 16.02 7.23 3.04
N GLU A 159 16.03 8.52 2.70
CA GLU A 159 16.47 9.59 3.60
C GLU A 159 15.52 9.76 4.81
N ALA A 160 14.22 9.56 4.62
CA ALA A 160 13.25 9.51 5.71
C ALA A 160 13.43 8.26 6.61
N GLY A 161 14.16 7.25 6.16
CA GLY A 161 14.38 6.00 6.88
C GLY A 161 13.26 4.97 6.71
N LEU A 162 12.47 5.07 5.64
CA LEU A 162 11.55 3.99 5.25
C LEU A 162 12.33 2.81 4.69
N ASN A 163 11.87 1.60 4.95
CA ASN A 163 12.51 0.37 4.52
C ASN A 163 12.02 -0.05 3.12
N VAL A 164 12.40 0.74 2.12
CA VAL A 164 12.16 0.45 0.70
C VAL A 164 13.18 -0.59 0.21
N GLU A 165 12.69 -1.71 -0.32
CA GLU A 165 13.52 -2.83 -0.78
C GLU A 165 13.84 -2.76 -2.28
N GLY A 166 13.08 -1.96 -3.04
CA GLY A 166 13.30 -1.79 -4.47
C GLY A 166 12.25 -0.94 -5.18
N ILE A 167 12.51 -0.75 -6.47
CA ILE A 167 11.61 -0.14 -7.45
C ILE A 167 11.75 -0.85 -8.80
N ASN A 168 10.71 -0.80 -9.63
CA ASN A 168 10.80 -1.19 -11.04
C ASN A 168 9.79 -0.45 -11.91
N ALA A 169 10.12 -0.31 -13.20
CA ALA A 169 9.12 0.05 -14.21
C ALA A 169 8.22 -1.15 -14.46
N GLU A 170 6.91 -0.94 -14.45
CA GLU A 170 5.91 -1.99 -14.64
C GLU A 170 5.57 -2.23 -16.12
N VAL A 171 4.68 -3.19 -16.38
CA VAL A 171 4.37 -3.69 -17.73
C VAL A 171 3.76 -2.63 -18.65
N ALA A 172 3.00 -1.66 -18.12
CA ALA A 172 2.39 -0.60 -18.91
C ALA A 172 3.24 0.69 -18.91
N ALA A 173 3.16 1.45 -20.00
CA ALA A 173 3.83 2.75 -20.09
C ALA A 173 3.33 3.71 -18.99
N GLY A 174 4.26 4.28 -18.23
CA GLY A 174 3.95 5.18 -17.11
C GLY A 174 3.53 4.47 -15.82
N GLN A 175 3.52 3.13 -15.79
CA GLN A 175 3.29 2.33 -14.59
C GLN A 175 4.62 2.03 -13.89
N TRP A 176 4.61 2.10 -12.57
CA TRP A 176 5.78 1.85 -11.73
C TRP A 176 5.39 1.12 -10.45
N GLU A 177 6.39 0.56 -9.79
CA GLU A 177 6.25 -0.12 -8.51
C GLU A 177 7.35 0.32 -7.54
N PHE A 178 7.01 0.37 -6.24
CA PHE A 178 7.98 0.37 -5.15
C PHE A 178 7.62 -0.71 -4.12
N GLN A 179 8.62 -1.28 -3.46
CA GLN A 179 8.42 -2.35 -2.47
C GLN A 179 8.84 -1.89 -1.07
N ILE A 180 8.00 -2.09 -0.06
CA ILE A 180 8.33 -1.83 1.35
C ILE A 180 8.17 -3.09 2.18
N PHE A 181 9.17 -3.38 3.01
CA PHE A 181 9.13 -4.48 3.97
C PHE A 181 9.14 -3.95 5.40
N ALA A 182 8.34 -4.55 6.30
CA ALA A 182 8.47 -4.31 7.72
C ALA A 182 8.19 -5.57 8.56
N LYS A 183 8.82 -5.59 9.74
CA LYS A 183 8.61 -6.63 10.77
C LYS A 183 7.49 -6.19 11.70
N GLY A 184 6.26 -6.35 11.24
CA GLY A 184 5.06 -5.98 11.97
C GLY A 184 4.03 -5.39 11.03
N ALA A 185 2.78 -5.84 11.15
CA ALA A 185 1.69 -5.44 10.27
C ALA A 185 1.35 -3.94 10.36
N LYS A 186 1.38 -3.38 11.58
CA LYS A 186 1.12 -1.95 11.80
C LYS A 186 2.21 -1.10 11.15
N GLU A 187 3.47 -1.43 11.37
CA GLU A 187 4.59 -0.70 10.78
C GLU A 187 4.62 -0.81 9.24
N ALA A 188 4.31 -1.98 8.67
CA ALA A 188 4.22 -2.15 7.23
C ALA A 188 3.17 -1.20 6.61
N GLY A 189 2.00 -1.08 7.23
CA GLY A 189 0.98 -0.13 6.79
C GLY A 189 1.38 1.32 7.02
N ASP A 190 2.01 1.64 8.17
CA ASP A 190 2.51 2.98 8.49
C ASP A 190 3.49 3.47 7.42
N GLN A 191 4.46 2.63 7.05
CA GLN A 191 5.47 2.98 6.04
C GLN A 191 4.89 3.08 4.62
N ILE A 192 3.96 2.18 4.22
CA ILE A 192 3.29 2.29 2.91
C ILE A 192 2.53 3.61 2.80
N TRP A 193 1.76 4.01 3.82
CA TRP A 193 1.01 5.26 3.75
C TRP A 193 1.90 6.50 3.72
N VAL A 194 3.00 6.51 4.48
CA VAL A 194 3.98 7.61 4.42
C VAL A 194 4.67 7.64 3.05
N ALA A 195 5.01 6.49 2.46
CA ALA A 195 5.58 6.42 1.12
C ALA A 195 4.62 6.93 0.05
N ARG A 196 3.33 6.55 0.12
CA ARG A 196 2.27 7.09 -0.76
C ARG A 196 2.15 8.61 -0.62
N TYR A 197 2.17 9.13 0.60
CA TYR A 197 2.12 10.58 0.86
C TYR A 197 3.31 11.32 0.23
N LEU A 198 4.52 10.79 0.40
CA LEU A 198 5.72 11.36 -0.20
C LEU A 198 5.64 11.34 -1.73
N LEU A 199 5.12 10.26 -2.34
CA LEU A 199 4.97 10.17 -3.78
C LEU A 199 3.96 11.20 -4.33
N GLU A 200 2.79 11.35 -3.70
CA GLU A 200 1.79 12.37 -4.06
C GLU A 200 2.39 13.78 -3.99
N ARG A 201 3.08 14.07 -2.87
CA ARG A 201 3.73 15.36 -2.65
C ARG A 201 4.86 15.66 -3.64
N ILE A 202 5.59 14.63 -4.09
CA ILE A 202 6.56 14.78 -5.18
C ILE A 202 5.82 15.02 -6.50
N GLY A 203 4.74 14.29 -6.77
CA GLY A 203 3.88 14.51 -7.94
C GLY A 203 3.43 15.97 -8.09
N GLU A 204 3.05 16.62 -6.98
CA GLU A 204 2.71 18.05 -6.96
C GLU A 204 3.81 18.95 -7.57
N LYS A 205 5.08 18.68 -7.26
CA LYS A 205 6.24 19.43 -7.78
C LYS A 205 6.37 19.30 -9.30
N TYR A 206 6.03 18.13 -9.85
CA TYR A 206 6.12 17.83 -11.27
C TYR A 206 4.83 18.10 -12.04
N GLY A 207 3.73 18.46 -11.37
CA GLY A 207 2.41 18.59 -11.98
C GLY A 207 1.84 17.25 -12.47
N VAL A 208 2.26 16.15 -11.86
CA VAL A 208 1.87 14.77 -12.19
C VAL A 208 1.07 14.22 -11.01
N ALA A 209 -0.09 13.64 -11.29
CA ALA A 209 -0.89 12.96 -10.27
C ALA A 209 -0.48 11.49 -10.16
N VAL A 210 -0.67 10.89 -8.99
CA VAL A 210 -0.55 9.44 -8.81
C VAL A 210 -1.93 8.81 -8.96
N ASN A 211 -2.06 7.87 -9.90
CA ASN A 211 -3.31 7.13 -10.07
C ASN A 211 -3.20 5.76 -9.40
N TRP A 212 -3.95 5.61 -8.31
CA TRP A 212 -4.04 4.38 -7.51
C TRP A 212 -5.11 3.40 -8.00
N HIS A 213 -5.95 3.78 -8.97
CA HIS A 213 -7.05 2.92 -9.41
C HIS A 213 -6.50 1.61 -10.00
N CYS A 214 -7.13 0.49 -9.66
CA CYS A 214 -6.60 -0.84 -9.97
C CYS A 214 -6.68 -1.23 -11.46
N LYS A 215 -7.48 -0.50 -12.24
CA LYS A 215 -7.62 -0.70 -13.69
C LYS A 215 -7.92 0.65 -14.38
N PRO A 216 -6.99 1.62 -14.39
CA PRO A 216 -7.30 3.00 -14.77
C PRO A 216 -7.62 3.16 -16.27
N LEU A 217 -7.21 2.20 -17.10
CA LEU A 217 -7.48 2.16 -18.54
C LEU A 217 -8.70 1.28 -18.90
N GLY A 218 -9.45 0.81 -17.90
CA GLY A 218 -10.69 0.06 -18.08
C GLY A 218 -10.50 -1.26 -18.85
N GLN A 219 -11.38 -1.52 -19.83
CA GLN A 219 -11.42 -2.76 -20.61
C GLN A 219 -10.37 -2.83 -21.74
N LEU A 220 -9.47 -1.85 -21.82
CA LEU A 220 -8.37 -1.88 -22.78
C LEU A 220 -7.33 -2.94 -22.38
N ASP A 221 -6.55 -3.39 -23.37
CA ASP A 221 -5.54 -4.45 -23.24
C ASP A 221 -4.24 -3.94 -22.56
N TRP A 222 -4.40 -3.35 -21.38
CA TRP A 222 -3.33 -2.82 -20.53
C TRP A 222 -3.39 -3.45 -19.15
N ASN A 223 -2.26 -3.65 -18.50
CA ASN A 223 -2.19 -4.20 -17.16
C ASN A 223 -2.96 -3.32 -16.15
N GLY A 224 -3.49 -3.97 -15.11
CA GLY A 224 -4.00 -3.26 -13.94
C GLY A 224 -2.88 -2.97 -12.95
N SER A 225 -3.24 -2.34 -11.82
CA SER A 225 -2.32 -2.05 -10.72
C SER A 225 -2.69 -2.83 -9.44
N GLY A 226 -1.73 -3.60 -8.93
CA GLY A 226 -1.83 -4.38 -7.71
C GLY A 226 -1.20 -3.72 -6.48
N MET A 227 -1.43 -4.33 -5.33
CA MET A 227 -0.57 -4.17 -4.15
C MET A 227 -0.25 -5.56 -3.59
N HIS A 228 0.60 -6.34 -4.27
CA HIS A 228 0.84 -7.71 -3.81
C HIS A 228 1.37 -7.70 -2.38
N ALA A 229 0.85 -8.61 -1.55
CA ALA A 229 1.18 -8.70 -0.15
C ALA A 229 1.99 -9.98 0.10
N ASN A 230 3.30 -9.84 0.21
CA ASN A 230 4.18 -10.87 0.72
C ASN A 230 4.00 -10.94 2.25
N PHE A 231 3.76 -12.12 2.80
CA PHE A 231 3.56 -12.28 4.24
C PHE A 231 4.18 -13.56 4.80
N SER A 232 4.63 -13.49 6.05
CA SER A 232 5.09 -14.64 6.81
C SER A 232 4.90 -14.42 8.30
N ASN A 233 4.73 -15.50 9.06
CA ASN A 233 4.86 -15.52 10.51
C ASN A 233 5.94 -16.57 10.90
N THR A 234 6.21 -16.77 12.19
CA THR A 234 7.21 -17.77 12.62
C THR A 234 6.90 -19.16 12.09
N THR A 235 5.61 -19.55 12.03
CA THR A 235 5.18 -20.82 11.42
C THR A 235 5.69 -20.97 9.99
N LEU A 236 5.39 -20.03 9.09
CA LEU A 236 5.82 -20.11 7.68
C LEU A 236 7.35 -20.03 7.52
N ARG A 237 8.02 -19.21 8.33
CA ARG A 237 9.48 -19.04 8.26
C ARG A 237 10.27 -20.26 8.74
N THR A 238 9.64 -21.14 9.51
CA THR A 238 10.28 -22.31 10.13
C THR A 238 9.59 -23.64 9.82
N ALA A 239 8.56 -23.63 8.99
CA ALA A 239 7.65 -24.74 8.74
C ALA A 239 8.38 -26.03 8.37
N ASN A 240 9.37 -25.92 7.47
CA ASN A 240 10.05 -27.07 6.88
C ASN A 240 9.08 -28.13 6.31
N SER A 241 7.89 -27.70 5.85
CA SER A 241 6.78 -28.59 5.49
C SER A 241 5.89 -27.97 4.41
N LYS A 242 5.72 -28.72 3.33
CA LYS A 242 4.78 -28.41 2.25
C LYS A 242 3.33 -28.43 2.74
N GLU A 243 3.03 -29.34 3.66
CA GLU A 243 1.71 -29.56 4.24
C GLU A 243 1.25 -28.34 5.01
N ILE A 244 2.14 -27.70 5.79
CA ILE A 244 1.86 -26.44 6.51
C ILE A 244 1.54 -25.32 5.51
N PHE A 245 2.37 -25.14 4.47
CA PHE A 245 2.11 -24.14 3.43
C PHE A 245 0.77 -24.37 2.73
N THR A 246 0.45 -25.64 2.43
CA THR A 246 -0.81 -26.05 1.82
C THR A 246 -2.00 -25.77 2.74
N ALA A 247 -1.91 -26.12 4.02
CA ALA A 247 -2.97 -25.89 5.01
C ALA A 247 -3.24 -24.39 5.21
N ILE A 248 -2.20 -23.55 5.20
CA ILE A 248 -2.34 -22.09 5.27
C ILE A 248 -2.98 -21.56 3.98
N CYS A 249 -2.55 -22.00 2.80
CA CYS A 249 -3.19 -21.56 1.56
C CYS A 249 -4.67 -21.98 1.50
N GLU A 250 -5.02 -23.18 1.94
CA GLU A 250 -6.41 -23.65 1.98
C GLU A 250 -7.28 -22.89 2.99
N SER A 251 -6.71 -22.29 4.04
CA SER A 251 -7.50 -21.47 4.98
C SER A 251 -8.06 -20.19 4.32
N PHE A 252 -7.46 -19.73 3.22
CA PHE A 252 -7.96 -18.60 2.45
C PHE A 252 -9.14 -18.93 1.55
N ARG A 253 -9.33 -20.20 1.16
CA ARG A 253 -10.43 -20.62 0.29
C ARG A 253 -11.82 -20.26 0.84
N PRO A 254 -12.16 -20.53 2.12
CA PRO A 254 -13.42 -20.09 2.70
C PRO A 254 -13.46 -18.58 3.04
N ALA A 255 -12.31 -17.90 3.05
CA ALA A 255 -12.19 -16.49 3.44
C ALA A 255 -12.21 -15.51 2.25
N VAL A 256 -12.34 -16.00 1.00
CA VAL A 256 -12.26 -15.17 -0.22
C VAL A 256 -13.15 -13.95 -0.16
N ALA A 257 -14.43 -14.11 0.20
CA ALA A 257 -15.37 -13.01 0.26
C ALA A 257 -14.96 -11.94 1.29
N GLU A 258 -14.45 -12.37 2.45
CA GLU A 258 -13.95 -11.45 3.49
C GLU A 258 -12.67 -10.72 3.03
N CYS A 259 -11.74 -11.43 2.38
CA CYS A 259 -10.53 -10.83 1.82
C CYS A 259 -10.87 -9.80 0.73
N ILE A 260 -11.69 -10.18 -0.26
CA ILE A 260 -12.04 -9.32 -1.39
C ILE A 260 -12.77 -8.05 -0.93
N ALA A 261 -13.59 -8.12 0.13
CA ALA A 261 -14.29 -6.97 0.70
C ALA A 261 -13.36 -5.84 1.17
N VAL A 262 -12.09 -6.14 1.47
CA VAL A 262 -11.10 -5.15 1.92
C VAL A 262 -9.91 -4.99 0.97
N TYR A 263 -9.87 -5.72 -0.14
CA TYR A 263 -8.76 -5.70 -1.12
C TYR A 263 -8.87 -4.57 -2.15
N GLY A 264 -9.64 -3.53 -1.82
CA GLY A 264 -9.80 -2.29 -2.57
C GLY A 264 -10.99 -2.29 -3.52
N ALA A 265 -11.47 -1.09 -3.83
CA ALA A 265 -12.62 -0.87 -4.71
C ALA A 265 -12.34 -1.32 -6.15
N ASP A 266 -13.39 -1.71 -6.87
CA ASP A 266 -13.34 -2.03 -8.31
C ASP A 266 -12.40 -3.18 -8.70
N ASN A 267 -12.01 -4.00 -7.73
CA ASN A 267 -11.03 -5.07 -7.95
C ASN A 267 -11.53 -6.15 -8.93
N ASP A 268 -12.84 -6.25 -9.17
CA ASP A 268 -13.45 -7.09 -10.21
C ASP A 268 -13.03 -6.67 -11.62
N GLN A 269 -12.69 -5.39 -11.82
CA GLN A 269 -12.17 -4.88 -13.08
C GLN A 269 -10.72 -5.32 -13.34
N ARG A 270 -9.97 -5.63 -12.27
CA ARG A 270 -8.58 -6.10 -12.35
C ARG A 270 -8.49 -7.63 -12.34
N LEU A 271 -9.11 -8.28 -11.37
CA LEU A 271 -9.07 -9.74 -11.12
C LEU A 271 -10.02 -10.50 -12.07
N THR A 272 -9.61 -10.59 -13.33
CA THR A 272 -10.44 -11.12 -14.42
C THR A 272 -9.99 -12.51 -14.92
N GLY A 273 -8.89 -13.05 -14.39
CA GLY A 273 -8.23 -14.24 -14.94
C GLY A 273 -7.27 -13.93 -16.11
N LYS A 274 -7.16 -12.67 -16.52
CA LYS A 274 -6.24 -12.17 -17.55
C LYS A 274 -5.13 -11.34 -16.93
N HIS A 275 -4.08 -11.02 -17.70
CA HIS A 275 -3.00 -10.13 -17.29
C HIS A 275 -2.36 -10.52 -15.95
N GLU A 276 -2.00 -11.79 -15.80
CA GLU A 276 -1.34 -12.31 -14.59
C GLU A 276 -2.14 -12.16 -13.30
N THR A 277 -3.48 -12.21 -13.39
CA THR A 277 -4.37 -12.23 -12.23
C THR A 277 -5.27 -13.45 -12.22
N ALA A 278 -5.66 -13.90 -11.03
CA ALA A 278 -6.76 -14.84 -10.87
C ALA A 278 -8.12 -14.14 -11.08
N SER A 279 -9.16 -14.92 -11.35
CA SER A 279 -10.56 -14.48 -11.31
C SER A 279 -10.96 -14.08 -9.87
N ILE A 280 -11.73 -13.01 -9.71
CA ILE A 280 -12.23 -12.56 -8.40
C ILE A 280 -13.15 -13.58 -7.70
N HIS A 281 -13.78 -14.47 -8.47
CA HIS A 281 -14.73 -15.46 -7.96
C HIS A 281 -14.09 -16.80 -7.58
N ASP A 282 -12.84 -17.01 -7.98
CA ASP A 282 -12.13 -18.26 -7.78
C ASP A 282 -10.97 -18.07 -6.79
N PHE A 283 -10.54 -19.16 -6.19
CA PHE A 283 -9.34 -19.17 -5.36
C PHE A 283 -8.40 -20.30 -5.77
N SER A 284 -7.17 -19.91 -6.08
CA SER A 284 -6.09 -20.81 -6.47
C SER A 284 -4.79 -20.42 -5.79
N TYR A 285 -3.90 -21.39 -5.61
CA TYR A 285 -2.52 -21.15 -5.23
C TYR A 285 -1.61 -22.11 -5.98
N GLY A 286 -0.37 -21.71 -6.18
CA GLY A 286 0.59 -22.50 -6.95
C GLY A 286 2.04 -22.07 -6.72
N VAL A 287 2.96 -23.02 -6.91
CA VAL A 287 4.39 -22.75 -6.89
C VAL A 287 4.77 -21.98 -8.14
N SER A 288 5.33 -20.77 -7.97
CA SER A 288 5.73 -19.89 -9.07
C SER A 288 4.60 -19.53 -10.05
N ASP A 289 3.34 -19.71 -9.64
CA ASP A 289 2.17 -19.43 -10.49
C ASP A 289 1.72 -17.98 -10.33
N ARG A 290 2.04 -17.15 -11.33
CA ARG A 290 1.58 -15.76 -11.40
C ARG A 290 0.07 -15.67 -11.68
N GLY A 291 -0.55 -16.65 -12.30
CA GLY A 291 -2.01 -16.65 -12.52
C GLY A 291 -2.83 -16.97 -11.27
N ALA A 292 -2.18 -17.40 -10.18
CA ALA A 292 -2.85 -17.82 -8.96
C ALA A 292 -3.23 -16.64 -8.04
N SER A 293 -4.20 -16.87 -7.16
CA SER A 293 -4.58 -15.91 -6.11
C SER A 293 -3.46 -15.72 -5.09
N ILE A 294 -2.89 -16.84 -4.61
CA ILE A 294 -1.70 -16.84 -3.74
C ILE A 294 -0.57 -17.58 -4.45
N ARG A 295 0.57 -16.91 -4.62
CA ARG A 295 1.78 -17.53 -5.14
C ARG A 295 2.62 -18.07 -4.00
N ILE A 296 3.12 -19.29 -4.17
CA ILE A 296 4.19 -19.84 -3.33
C ILE A 296 5.51 -19.56 -4.07
N PRO A 297 6.36 -18.64 -3.57
CA PRO A 297 7.63 -18.31 -4.22
C PRO A 297 8.54 -19.53 -4.31
N LEU A 298 9.36 -19.60 -5.37
CA LEU A 298 10.40 -20.63 -5.48
C LEU A 298 11.35 -20.61 -4.29
N TYR A 299 11.63 -19.42 -3.74
CA TYR A 299 12.40 -19.27 -2.51
C TYR A 299 11.91 -20.19 -1.39
N ALA A 300 10.60 -20.26 -1.15
CA ALA A 300 10.06 -21.12 -0.10
C ALA A 300 10.36 -22.59 -0.37
N VAL A 301 10.18 -23.04 -1.62
CA VAL A 301 10.43 -24.45 -2.02
C VAL A 301 11.92 -24.79 -1.93
N ASP A 302 12.79 -23.92 -2.42
CA ASP A 302 14.24 -24.09 -2.42
C ASP A 302 14.82 -24.07 -1.00
N HIS A 303 14.12 -23.44 -0.05
CA HIS A 303 14.46 -23.40 1.38
C HIS A 303 13.61 -24.39 2.18
N ASN A 304 13.37 -25.57 1.59
CA ASN A 304 12.70 -26.70 2.25
C ASN A 304 11.29 -26.35 2.76
N TRP A 305 10.50 -25.61 1.99
CA TRP A 305 9.18 -25.12 2.41
C TRP A 305 9.24 -24.26 3.69
N SER A 306 10.13 -23.28 3.67
CA SER A 306 10.26 -22.25 4.71
C SER A 306 10.44 -20.88 4.06
N GLY A 307 9.71 -19.87 4.52
CA GLY A 307 9.77 -18.53 3.95
C GLY A 307 8.45 -17.77 4.08
N TYR A 308 7.94 -17.30 2.94
CA TYR A 308 6.75 -16.45 2.85
C TYR A 308 5.81 -16.91 1.73
N LEU A 309 4.58 -16.38 1.76
CA LEU A 309 3.58 -16.49 0.70
C LEU A 309 3.34 -15.11 0.11
N GLU A 310 2.84 -15.04 -1.12
CA GLU A 310 2.44 -13.78 -1.76
C GLU A 310 0.97 -13.82 -2.12
N ASP A 311 0.17 -12.94 -1.52
CA ASP A 311 -1.22 -12.71 -1.93
C ASP A 311 -1.27 -11.65 -3.04
N ARG A 312 -1.72 -12.06 -4.24
CA ARG A 312 -1.73 -11.21 -5.43
C ARG A 312 -3.06 -10.46 -5.62
N ARG A 313 -4.03 -10.73 -4.75
CA ARG A 313 -5.40 -10.21 -4.86
C ARG A 313 -5.62 -8.79 -4.33
N PRO A 314 -4.82 -8.20 -3.41
CA PRO A 314 -5.00 -6.81 -3.05
C PRO A 314 -4.71 -5.89 -4.24
N ASN A 315 -5.52 -4.85 -4.41
CA ASN A 315 -5.34 -3.89 -5.48
C ASN A 315 -4.51 -2.68 -5.03
N SER A 316 -4.03 -1.88 -5.99
CA SER A 316 -3.15 -0.73 -5.75
C SER A 316 -3.72 0.35 -4.82
N ALA A 317 -5.05 0.47 -4.73
CA ALA A 317 -5.72 1.43 -3.86
C ALA A 317 -6.11 0.86 -2.48
N ALA A 318 -5.85 -0.43 -2.24
CA ALA A 318 -6.26 -1.08 -1.00
C ALA A 318 -5.57 -0.44 0.22
N ASP A 319 -6.26 -0.48 1.35
CA ASP A 319 -5.71 -0.06 2.63
C ASP A 319 -4.80 -1.18 3.18
N PRO A 320 -3.46 -0.99 3.22
CA PRO A 320 -2.52 -2.02 3.68
C PRO A 320 -2.83 -2.51 5.10
N TYR A 321 -3.44 -1.67 5.96
CA TYR A 321 -3.82 -2.11 7.29
C TYR A 321 -4.93 -3.17 7.27
N LYS A 322 -5.98 -2.93 6.47
CA LYS A 322 -7.12 -3.86 6.36
C LYS A 322 -6.69 -5.15 5.64
N VAL A 323 -5.83 -5.03 4.62
CA VAL A 323 -5.22 -6.17 3.93
C VAL A 323 -4.44 -7.03 4.91
N ALA A 324 -3.54 -6.44 5.70
CA ALA A 324 -2.76 -7.17 6.69
C ALA A 324 -3.66 -7.80 7.77
N ALA A 325 -4.65 -7.07 8.28
CA ALA A 325 -5.57 -7.56 9.31
C ALA A 325 -6.32 -8.83 8.87
N VAL A 326 -6.89 -8.84 7.66
CA VAL A 326 -7.61 -10.03 7.16
C VAL A 326 -6.65 -11.20 6.86
N ILE A 327 -5.44 -10.93 6.36
CA ILE A 327 -4.42 -11.96 6.14
C ILE A 327 -4.05 -12.63 7.47
N ILE A 328 -3.74 -11.84 8.50
CA ILE A 328 -3.38 -12.35 9.84
C ILE A 328 -4.51 -13.21 10.40
N LYS A 329 -5.75 -12.70 10.35
CA LYS A 329 -6.94 -13.42 10.81
C LYS A 329 -7.07 -14.77 10.11
N THR A 330 -6.92 -14.80 8.79
CA THR A 330 -7.07 -16.02 7.98
C THR A 330 -5.93 -17.01 8.22
N VAL A 331 -4.68 -16.55 8.31
CA VAL A 331 -3.52 -17.43 8.61
C VAL A 331 -3.65 -18.03 10.01
N LYS A 332 -4.04 -17.24 11.02
CA LYS A 332 -4.25 -17.73 12.40
C LYS A 332 -5.43 -18.72 12.50
N SER A 333 -6.32 -18.76 11.51
CA SER A 333 -7.43 -19.73 11.45
C SER A 333 -7.05 -21.09 10.85
N ALA A 334 -5.86 -21.21 10.25
CA ALA A 334 -5.40 -22.45 9.64
C ALA A 334 -5.27 -23.57 10.68
N LYS A 335 -5.72 -24.78 10.31
CA LYS A 335 -5.59 -25.99 11.13
C LYS A 335 -4.30 -26.71 10.71
N LEU A 336 -3.26 -26.55 11.51
CA LEU A 336 -1.91 -27.05 11.24
C LEU A 336 -1.63 -28.41 11.87
#